data_AF-A0A3P8N961-F1
#
_entry.id   AF-A0A3P8N961-F1
#
_cell.length_a   1.000
_cell.length_b   1.000
_cell.length_c   1.000
_cell.angle_alpha   90.00
_cell.angle_beta   90.00
_cell.angle_gamma   90.00
#
_symmetry.space_group_name_H-M   'P 1'
#
loop_
_entity.id
_entity.type
_entity.pdbx_description
1 polymer ?
#
loop_
_entity_poly.entity_id
_entity_poly.type
_entity_poly.pdbx_seq_one_letter_code
_entity_poly.pdbx_strand_id
1 'polypeptide(L)'
;MATSTKWGAVKDQLTRGPATVTDGKVEANLENADPELCIRLLQVPTVVNYSGLQRRLEVSNQSWMVQFLELQGLDLLLEALEALSGRGCAHIADALLQLTCVSCVRTIMNSSAGLHFILDNEGYIRMLAQALDTSNVMVKMQLFQLLAALAVFDPRGHHLVFDALDNYKIHHNKQLNLRRCRSYRPRPACSHRL
;
A
#
# COMPACT_ATOMS: atom_id res chain seq x y z
N MET A 1 -34.84 -50.71 23.17
CA MET A 1 -35.12 -50.06 21.88
C MET A 1 -34.52 -48.66 21.93
N ALA A 2 -33.37 -48.44 21.30
CA ALA A 2 -32.75 -47.12 21.20
C ALA A 2 -32.75 -46.73 19.72
N THR A 3 -33.62 -45.77 19.38
CA THR A 3 -33.78 -45.25 18.03
C THR A 3 -32.61 -44.33 17.71
N SER A 4 -31.64 -44.86 16.96
CA SER A 4 -30.49 -44.11 16.46
C SER A 4 -30.96 -42.90 15.65
N THR A 5 -30.72 -41.71 16.18
CA THR A 5 -31.17 -40.46 15.59
C THR A 5 -30.30 -40.16 14.37
N LYS A 6 -30.92 -40.22 13.20
CA LYS A 6 -30.34 -39.90 11.87
C LYS A 6 -29.67 -38.51 11.80
N TRP A 7 -29.85 -37.69 12.83
CA TRP A 7 -29.27 -36.35 13.00
C TRP A 7 -27.79 -36.36 13.41
N GLY A 8 -27.30 -37.41 14.08
CA GLY A 8 -25.90 -37.51 14.50
C GLY A 8 -24.93 -37.66 13.33
N ALA A 9 -25.30 -38.48 12.34
CA ALA A 9 -24.49 -38.72 11.14
C ALA A 9 -24.47 -37.52 10.17
N VAL A 10 -25.51 -36.69 10.19
CA VAL A 10 -25.59 -35.45 9.39
C VAL A 10 -24.72 -34.34 9.99
N LYS A 11 -24.58 -34.30 11.33
CA LYS A 11 -23.72 -33.32 12.01
C LYS A 11 -22.23 -33.54 11.69
N ASP A 12 -21.79 -34.79 11.56
CA ASP A 12 -20.42 -35.14 11.16
C ASP A 12 -20.13 -34.89 9.67
N GLN A 13 -21.16 -34.82 8.82
CA GLN A 13 -21.02 -34.40 7.42
C GLN A 13 -21.00 -32.87 7.26
N LEU A 14 -21.55 -32.11 8.22
CA LEU A 14 -21.54 -30.65 8.21
C LEU A 14 -20.25 -30.07 8.82
N THR A 15 -19.55 -30.80 9.69
CA THR A 15 -18.23 -30.42 10.22
C THR A 15 -17.07 -30.81 9.30
N ARG A 16 -17.30 -31.72 8.34
CA ARG A 16 -16.36 -31.99 7.25
C ARG A 16 -16.62 -30.98 6.14
N GLY A 17 -16.09 -29.77 6.34
CA GLY A 17 -16.08 -28.72 5.32
C GLY A 17 -15.54 -29.29 3.99
N PRO A 18 -16.05 -28.81 2.85
CA PRO A 18 -15.59 -29.29 1.55
C PRO A 18 -14.06 -29.15 1.48
N ALA A 19 -13.41 -30.25 1.09
CA ALA A 19 -12.02 -30.23 0.65
C ALA A 19 -11.82 -28.99 -0.22
N THR A 20 -10.90 -28.13 0.21
CA THR A 20 -10.43 -26.91 -0.46
C THR A 20 -11.01 -26.72 -1.85
N VAL A 21 -12.20 -26.13 -1.93
CA VAL A 21 -12.53 -25.30 -3.07
C VAL A 21 -11.61 -24.12 -2.89
N THR A 22 -10.43 -24.20 -3.51
CA THR A 22 -9.61 -23.03 -3.75
C THR A 22 -10.53 -22.07 -4.50
N ASP A 23 -11.05 -21.07 -3.80
CA ASP A 23 -11.46 -19.83 -4.45
C ASP A 23 -10.37 -19.53 -5.47
N GLY A 24 -10.73 -19.42 -6.74
CA GLY A 24 -9.81 -19.33 -7.88
C GLY A 24 -9.01 -18.03 -7.90
N LYS A 25 -8.53 -17.58 -6.74
CA LYS A 25 -7.62 -16.49 -6.55
C LYS A 25 -6.28 -16.96 -7.10
N VAL A 26 -6.04 -16.62 -8.37
CA VAL A 26 -4.72 -16.73 -8.98
C VAL A 26 -3.78 -15.94 -8.09
N GLU A 27 -2.90 -16.64 -7.40
CA GLU A 27 -1.94 -16.06 -6.48
C GLU A 27 -0.53 -16.25 -7.04
N ALA A 28 0.29 -15.20 -6.98
CA ALA A 28 1.69 -15.32 -7.33
C ALA A 28 2.37 -16.20 -6.26
N ASN A 29 2.86 -17.37 -6.67
CA ASN A 29 3.66 -18.22 -5.80
C ASN A 29 5.09 -17.68 -5.73
N LEU A 30 5.35 -16.85 -4.71
CA LEU A 30 6.64 -16.23 -4.47
C LEU A 30 7.34 -16.77 -3.22
N GLU A 31 6.87 -17.86 -2.61
CA GLU A 31 7.34 -18.34 -1.30
C GLU A 31 8.87 -18.53 -1.23
N ASN A 32 9.50 -18.91 -2.35
CA ASN A 32 10.95 -19.09 -2.46
C ASN A 32 11.61 -18.15 -3.48
N ALA A 33 10.92 -17.06 -3.88
CA ALA A 33 11.47 -16.10 -4.83
C ALA A 33 12.68 -15.34 -4.25
N ASP A 34 13.65 -15.07 -5.12
CA ASP A 34 14.75 -14.14 -4.84
C ASP A 34 14.26 -12.68 -4.93
N PRO A 35 14.97 -11.72 -4.32
CA PRO A 35 14.60 -10.31 -4.39
C PRO A 35 14.49 -9.81 -5.83
N GLU A 36 15.39 -10.21 -6.74
CA GLU A 36 15.41 -9.75 -8.13
C GLU A 36 14.16 -10.15 -8.92
N LEU A 37 13.62 -11.36 -8.71
CA LEU A 37 12.33 -11.74 -9.30
C LEU A 37 11.19 -10.89 -8.74
N CYS A 38 11.18 -10.65 -7.42
CA CYS A 38 10.19 -9.77 -6.79
C CYS A 38 10.22 -8.34 -7.38
N ILE A 39 11.41 -7.77 -7.58
CA ILE A 39 11.59 -6.45 -8.21
C ILE A 39 11.03 -6.43 -9.64
N ARG A 40 11.30 -7.45 -10.44
CA ARG A 40 10.77 -7.55 -11.81
C ARG A 40 9.25 -7.64 -11.82
N LEU A 41 8.66 -8.37 -10.88
CA LEU A 41 7.20 -8.48 -10.77
C LEU A 41 6.53 -7.21 -10.26
N LEU A 42 7.22 -6.39 -9.45
CA LEU A 42 6.72 -5.09 -9.01
C LEU A 42 6.46 -4.11 -10.16
N GLN A 43 7.23 -4.23 -11.25
CA GLN A 43 7.05 -3.43 -12.46
C GLN A 43 5.75 -3.77 -13.21
N VAL A 44 5.10 -4.88 -12.87
CA VAL A 44 3.78 -5.28 -13.38
C VAL A 44 2.77 -5.17 -12.22
N PRO A 45 2.19 -3.98 -12.00
CA PRO A 45 1.40 -3.71 -10.80
C PRO A 45 0.04 -4.42 -10.88
N THR A 46 -0.06 -5.57 -10.21
CA THR A 46 -1.30 -6.35 -10.08
C THR A 46 -1.51 -6.76 -8.63
N VAL A 47 -2.77 -6.91 -8.23
CA VAL A 47 -3.12 -7.35 -6.87
C VAL A 47 -2.47 -8.70 -6.55
N VAL A 48 -2.36 -9.56 -7.56
CA VAL A 48 -1.73 -10.88 -7.48
C VAL A 48 -0.24 -10.78 -7.14
N ASN A 49 0.50 -9.94 -7.86
CA ASN A 49 1.94 -9.74 -7.63
C ASN A 49 2.21 -9.13 -6.25
N TYR A 50 1.46 -8.08 -5.86
CA TYR A 50 1.64 -7.45 -4.55
C TYR A 50 1.24 -8.36 -3.40
N SER A 51 0.16 -9.16 -3.54
CA SER A 51 -0.23 -10.12 -2.50
C SER A 51 0.81 -11.24 -2.34
N GLY A 52 1.39 -11.71 -3.45
CA GLY A 52 2.51 -12.66 -3.43
C GLY A 52 3.73 -12.07 -2.75
N LEU A 53 4.07 -10.82 -3.09
CA LEU A 53 5.21 -10.12 -2.52
C LEU A 53 5.04 -9.90 -1.01
N GLN A 54 3.85 -9.47 -0.57
CA GLN A 54 3.56 -9.25 0.84
C GLN A 54 3.87 -10.49 1.67
N ARG A 55 3.38 -11.66 1.25
CA ARG A 55 3.66 -12.93 1.94
C ARG A 55 5.15 -13.26 1.93
N ARG A 56 5.82 -13.04 0.79
CA ARG A 56 7.26 -13.28 0.69
C ARG A 56 8.07 -12.37 1.61
N LEU A 57 7.65 -11.11 1.78
CA LEU A 57 8.22 -10.16 2.74
C LEU A 57 7.97 -10.61 4.19
N GLU A 58 6.78 -11.10 4.52
CA GLU A 58 6.40 -11.54 5.87
C GLU A 58 7.28 -12.69 6.39
N VAL A 59 7.65 -13.62 5.51
CA VAL A 59 8.52 -14.76 5.86
C VAL A 59 10.00 -14.51 5.58
N SER A 60 10.36 -13.31 5.11
CA SER A 60 11.74 -12.99 4.76
C SER A 60 12.63 -12.84 5.98
N ASN A 61 13.88 -13.29 5.87
CA ASN A 61 14.90 -13.02 6.87
C ASN A 61 15.56 -11.64 6.61
N GLN A 62 16.37 -11.18 7.57
CA GLN A 62 17.03 -9.89 7.49
C GLN A 62 17.91 -9.72 6.25
N SER A 63 18.66 -10.74 5.84
CA SER A 63 19.52 -10.68 4.65
C SER A 63 18.70 -10.45 3.37
N TRP A 64 17.58 -11.16 3.24
CA TRP A 64 16.69 -11.00 2.09
C TRP A 64 16.05 -9.61 2.08
N MET A 65 15.59 -9.12 3.25
CA MET A 65 15.01 -7.78 3.39
C MET A 65 16.01 -6.69 2.97
N VAL A 66 17.26 -6.77 3.43
CA VAL A 66 18.31 -5.81 3.06
C VAL A 66 18.56 -5.83 1.55
N GLN A 67 18.72 -7.00 0.94
CA GLN A 67 18.90 -7.10 -0.51
C GLN A 67 17.73 -6.52 -1.29
N PHE A 68 16.49 -6.77 -0.86
CA PHE A 68 15.30 -6.19 -1.49
C PHE A 68 15.30 -4.66 -1.43
N LEU A 69 15.73 -4.07 -0.30
CA LEU A 69 15.85 -2.62 -0.13
C LEU A 69 17.01 -2.04 -0.98
N GLU A 70 18.16 -2.71 -1.01
CA GLU A 70 19.31 -2.33 -1.84
C GLU A 70 19.03 -2.41 -3.35
N LEU A 71 18.06 -3.21 -3.77
CA LEU A 71 17.57 -3.31 -5.14
C LEU A 71 16.38 -2.38 -5.43
N GLN A 72 16.21 -1.31 -4.64
CA GLN A 72 15.19 -0.29 -4.82
C GLN A 72 13.75 -0.81 -4.74
N GLY A 73 13.52 -1.92 -4.03
CA GLY A 73 12.18 -2.50 -3.92
C GLY A 73 11.17 -1.63 -3.18
N LEU A 74 11.65 -0.85 -2.20
CA LEU A 74 10.82 0.13 -1.50
C LEU A 74 10.47 1.33 -2.39
N ASP A 75 11.42 1.81 -3.20
CA ASP A 75 11.21 2.92 -4.14
C ASP A 75 10.07 2.59 -5.11
N LEU A 76 10.12 1.40 -5.73
CA LEU A 76 9.07 0.93 -6.65
C LEU A 76 7.69 0.86 -5.97
N LEU A 77 7.63 0.44 -4.70
CA LEU A 77 6.38 0.38 -3.95
C LEU A 77 5.83 1.78 -3.63
N LEU A 78 6.70 2.73 -3.26
CA LEU A 78 6.28 4.09 -2.92
C LEU A 78 5.90 4.90 -4.16
N GLU A 79 6.63 4.73 -5.27
CA GLU A 79 6.25 5.29 -6.58
C GLU A 79 4.90 4.76 -7.06
N ALA A 80 4.66 3.46 -6.95
CA ALA A 80 3.37 2.86 -7.28
C ALA A 80 2.24 3.42 -6.40
N LEU A 81 2.51 3.59 -5.10
CA LEU A 81 1.55 4.16 -4.17
C LEU A 81 1.20 5.62 -4.50
N GLU A 82 2.19 6.45 -4.84
CA GLU A 82 1.96 7.82 -5.27
C GLU A 82 1.12 7.87 -6.57
N ALA A 83 1.47 7.05 -7.56
CA ALA A 83 0.76 6.96 -8.83
C ALA A 83 -0.73 6.55 -8.66
N LEU A 84 -1.01 5.68 -7.69
CA LEU A 84 -2.37 5.25 -7.33
C LEU A 84 -3.11 6.30 -6.47
N SER A 85 -2.40 7.20 -5.79
CA SER A 85 -2.99 8.20 -4.90
C SER A 85 -3.48 9.46 -5.64
N GLY A 86 -2.80 9.85 -6.72
CA GLY A 86 -3.14 11.02 -7.52
C GLY A 86 -4.31 10.82 -8.51
N ARG A 87 -4.67 9.57 -8.79
CA ARG A 87 -5.80 9.20 -9.65
C ARG A 87 -6.98 8.90 -8.75
N GLY A 88 -8.08 9.64 -8.85
CA GLY A 88 -9.33 9.21 -8.19
C GLY A 88 -9.60 7.75 -8.58
N CYS A 89 -9.94 6.88 -7.62
CA CYS A 89 -10.11 5.44 -7.85
C CYS A 89 -11.22 5.19 -8.90
N ALA A 90 -10.87 5.15 -10.18
CA ALA A 90 -11.81 4.94 -11.28
C ALA A 90 -12.39 3.52 -11.25
N HIS A 91 -11.62 2.56 -10.71
CA HIS A 91 -11.99 1.17 -10.62
C HIS A 91 -11.68 0.57 -9.25
N ILE A 92 -12.48 -0.42 -8.83
CA ILE A 92 -12.30 -1.17 -7.58
C ILE A 92 -10.93 -1.86 -7.55
N ALA A 93 -10.46 -2.34 -8.70
CA ALA A 93 -9.15 -2.98 -8.83
C ALA A 93 -8.00 -2.05 -8.41
N ASP A 94 -8.07 -0.76 -8.72
CA ASP A 94 -7.05 0.22 -8.34
C ASP A 94 -7.04 0.45 -6.82
N ALA A 95 -8.23 0.50 -6.21
CA ALA A 95 -8.35 0.64 -4.76
C ALA A 95 -7.80 -0.60 -4.01
N LEU A 96 -8.05 -1.80 -4.54
CA LEU A 96 -7.49 -3.04 -4.01
C LEU A 96 -5.97 -3.07 -4.18
N LEU A 97 -5.48 -2.72 -5.38
CA LEU A 97 -4.05 -2.65 -5.66
C LEU A 97 -3.33 -1.69 -4.72
N GLN A 98 -3.91 -0.52 -4.47
CA GLN A 98 -3.37 0.47 -3.53
C GLN A 98 -3.33 -0.06 -2.09
N LEU A 99 -4.40 -0.74 -1.64
CA LEU A 99 -4.44 -1.36 -0.30
C LEU A 99 -3.38 -2.46 -0.15
N THR A 100 -3.21 -3.30 -1.17
CA THR A 100 -2.19 -4.35 -1.15
C THR A 100 -0.78 -3.76 -1.21
N CYS A 101 -0.58 -2.67 -1.96
CA CYS A 101 0.68 -1.94 -2.02
C CYS A 101 1.08 -1.40 -0.64
N VAL A 102 0.17 -0.71 0.06
CA VAL A 102 0.43 -0.22 1.42
C VAL A 102 0.68 -1.36 2.40
N SER A 103 0.02 -2.51 2.22
CA SER A 103 0.30 -3.70 3.02
C SER A 103 1.73 -4.21 2.84
N CYS A 104 2.29 -4.17 1.62
CA CYS A 104 3.70 -4.51 1.40
C CYS A 104 4.64 -3.55 2.14
N VAL A 105 4.38 -2.24 2.05
CA VAL A 105 5.18 -1.22 2.76
C VAL A 105 5.08 -1.41 4.27
N ARG A 106 3.90 -1.71 4.81
CA ARG A 106 3.72 -2.05 6.22
C ARG A 106 4.59 -3.25 6.61
N THR A 107 4.59 -4.31 5.81
CA THR A 107 5.39 -5.51 6.11
C THR A 107 6.88 -5.16 6.18
N ILE A 108 7.39 -4.31 5.29
CA ILE A 108 8.77 -3.80 5.35
C ILE A 108 9.01 -3.07 6.67
N MET A 109 8.11 -2.17 7.06
CA MET A 109 8.19 -1.38 8.30
C MET A 109 7.99 -2.20 9.58
N ASN A 110 7.46 -3.42 9.49
CA ASN A 110 7.43 -4.35 10.61
C ASN A 110 8.81 -5.01 10.88
N SER A 111 9.79 -4.77 10.01
CA SER A 111 11.18 -5.20 10.23
C SER A 111 12.04 -4.02 10.71
N SER A 112 12.94 -4.27 11.66
CA SER A 112 13.90 -3.27 12.13
C SER A 112 14.78 -2.75 10.99
N ALA A 113 15.21 -3.63 10.07
CA ALA A 113 15.98 -3.25 8.89
C ALA A 113 15.22 -2.24 8.00
N GLY A 114 13.93 -2.49 7.73
CA GLY A 114 13.09 -1.58 6.95
C GLY A 114 12.87 -0.22 7.63
N LEU A 115 12.66 -0.20 8.94
CA LEU A 115 12.53 1.06 9.69
C LEU A 115 13.80 1.90 9.66
N HIS A 116 14.97 1.28 9.90
CA HIS A 116 16.25 1.99 9.82
C HIS A 116 16.51 2.52 8.41
N PHE A 117 16.27 1.70 7.38
CA PHE A 117 16.44 2.09 5.99
C PHE A 117 15.58 3.31 5.62
N ILE A 118 14.33 3.37 6.10
CA ILE A 118 13.45 4.53 5.88
C ILE A 118 13.94 5.77 6.62
N LEU A 119 14.40 5.64 7.86
CA LEU A 119 14.87 6.77 8.66
C LEU A 119 16.18 7.37 8.14
N ASP A 120 17.03 6.56 7.52
CA ASP A 120 18.28 7.02 6.93
C ASP A 120 18.07 7.80 5.62
N ASN A 121 16.85 7.82 5.07
CA ASN A 121 16.49 8.59 3.88
C ASN A 121 15.15 9.31 4.05
N GLU A 122 15.21 10.61 4.37
CA GLU A 122 14.05 11.48 4.55
C GLU A 122 13.08 11.51 3.34
N GLY A 123 13.58 11.21 2.14
CA GLY A 123 12.78 11.14 0.92
C GLY A 123 11.64 10.12 1.02
N TYR A 124 11.87 8.97 1.65
CA TYR A 124 10.82 7.95 1.83
C TYR A 124 9.68 8.43 2.72
N ILE A 125 10.01 9.18 3.77
CA ILE A 125 9.01 9.73 4.70
C ILE A 125 8.18 10.81 4.00
N ARG A 126 8.81 11.64 3.15
CA ARG A 126 8.11 12.62 2.31
C ARG A 126 7.19 11.95 1.29
N MET A 127 7.61 10.86 0.64
CA MET A 127 6.75 10.11 -0.28
C MET A 127 5.54 9.49 0.45
N LEU A 128 5.74 8.92 1.65
CA LEU A 128 4.64 8.45 2.50
C LEU A 128 3.66 9.57 2.88
N ALA A 129 4.17 10.75 3.20
CA ALA A 129 3.33 11.92 3.51
C ALA A 129 2.57 12.41 2.27
N GLN A 130 3.18 12.41 1.08
CA GLN A 130 2.51 12.77 -0.17
C GLN A 130 1.40 11.79 -0.55
N ALA A 131 1.60 10.49 -0.29
CA ALA A 131 0.58 9.46 -0.51
C ALA A 131 -0.72 9.68 0.31
N LEU A 132 -0.72 10.56 1.33
CA LEU A 132 -1.93 10.97 2.06
C LEU A 132 -2.94 11.71 1.18
N ASP A 133 -2.57 12.15 -0.02
CA ASP A 133 -3.47 12.75 -1.02
C ASP A 133 -4.50 11.76 -1.59
N THR A 134 -4.35 10.45 -1.33
CA THR A 134 -5.32 9.43 -1.74
C THR A 134 -6.75 9.76 -1.29
N SER A 135 -7.74 9.46 -2.15
CA SER A 135 -9.16 9.51 -1.80
C SER A 135 -9.62 8.30 -0.98
N ASN A 136 -8.82 7.23 -0.93
CA ASN A 136 -9.17 6.03 -0.18
C ASN A 136 -8.89 6.22 1.31
N VAL A 137 -9.96 6.38 2.10
CA VAL A 137 -9.88 6.63 3.55
C VAL A 137 -9.16 5.52 4.29
N MET A 138 -9.33 4.25 3.87
CA MET A 138 -8.67 3.11 4.50
C MET A 138 -7.16 3.18 4.26
N VAL A 139 -6.71 3.44 3.03
CA VAL A 139 -5.29 3.63 2.70
C VAL A 139 -4.71 4.80 3.48
N LYS A 140 -5.43 5.92 3.53
CA LYS A 140 -5.01 7.12 4.28
C LYS A 140 -4.80 6.82 5.77
N MET A 141 -5.71 6.05 6.38
CA MET A 141 -5.57 5.61 7.77
C MET A 141 -4.32 4.74 7.96
N GLN A 142 -4.05 3.81 7.04
CA GLN A 142 -2.85 2.96 7.12
C GLN A 142 -1.57 3.79 6.99
N LEU A 143 -1.52 4.76 6.08
CA LEU A 143 -0.37 5.68 5.94
C LEU A 143 -0.10 6.49 7.21
N PHE A 144 -1.14 6.98 7.88
CA PHE A 144 -0.97 7.64 9.18
C PHE A 144 -0.40 6.70 10.25
N GLN A 145 -0.79 5.42 10.25
CA GLN A 145 -0.19 4.44 11.16
C GLN A 145 1.30 4.21 10.87
N LEU A 146 1.70 4.18 9.61
CA LEU A 146 3.09 4.04 9.21
C LEU A 146 3.92 5.26 9.66
N LEU A 147 3.44 6.47 9.39
CA LEU A 147 4.10 7.71 9.85
C LEU A 147 4.18 7.78 11.39
N ALA A 148 3.12 7.38 12.08
CA ALA A 148 3.13 7.31 13.55
C ALA A 148 4.14 6.27 14.07
N ALA A 149 4.26 5.11 13.42
CA ALA A 149 5.25 4.10 13.78
C ALA A 149 6.68 4.64 13.66
N LEU A 150 7.00 5.36 12.57
CA LEU A 150 8.31 6.01 12.41
C LEU A 150 8.57 7.07 13.48
N ALA A 151 7.56 7.88 13.80
CA ALA A 151 7.67 8.94 14.81
C ALA A 151 7.91 8.39 16.23
N VAL A 152 7.38 7.21 16.53
CA VAL A 152 7.53 6.55 17.84
C VAL A 152 8.81 5.71 17.90
N PHE A 153 9.27 5.17 16.77
CA PHE A 153 10.40 4.25 16.72
C PHE A 153 11.75 4.90 17.08
N ASP A 154 12.01 6.12 16.61
CA ASP A 154 13.28 6.86 16.85
C ASP A 154 12.99 8.36 17.03
N PRO A 155 13.66 9.07 17.96
CA PRO A 155 13.51 10.52 18.11
C PRO A 155 13.75 11.32 16.83
N ARG A 156 14.67 10.89 15.97
CA ARG A 156 14.89 11.49 14.64
C ARG A 156 13.67 11.28 13.76
N GLY A 157 13.05 10.11 13.83
CA GLY A 157 11.81 9.80 13.13
C GLY A 157 10.68 10.76 13.46
N HIS A 158 10.55 11.19 14.73
CA HIS A 158 9.57 12.21 15.12
C HIS A 158 9.78 13.52 14.34
N HIS A 159 11.02 14.02 14.31
CA HIS A 159 11.37 15.25 13.61
C HIS A 159 11.16 15.12 12.09
N LEU A 160 11.59 14.02 11.50
CA LEU A 160 11.47 13.78 10.05
C LEU A 160 10.00 13.66 9.61
N VAL A 161 9.17 12.95 10.38
CA VAL A 161 7.73 12.85 10.09
C VAL A 161 7.05 14.21 10.23
N PHE A 162 7.40 14.99 11.26
CA PHE A 162 6.85 16.33 11.43
C PHE A 162 7.24 17.26 10.27
N ASP A 163 8.52 17.26 9.86
CA ASP A 163 8.99 18.01 8.69
C ASP A 163 8.26 17.58 7.41
N ALA A 164 8.13 16.27 7.17
CA ALA A 164 7.41 15.76 6.01
C ALA A 164 5.94 16.19 5.97
N LEU A 165 5.26 16.21 7.13
CA LEU A 165 3.87 16.66 7.25
C LEU A 165 3.71 18.17 7.06
N ASP A 166 4.65 18.98 7.54
CA ASP A 166 4.61 20.43 7.32
C ASP A 166 4.83 20.78 5.84
N ASN A 167 5.81 20.10 5.20
CA ASN A 167 6.00 20.18 3.76
C ASN A 167 4.73 19.76 3.00
N TYR A 168 4.12 18.63 3.36
CA TYR A 168 2.85 18.18 2.79
C TYR A 168 1.76 19.25 2.87
N LYS A 169 1.58 19.87 4.05
CA LYS A 169 0.60 20.96 4.24
C LYS A 169 0.85 22.14 3.32
N ILE A 170 2.10 22.56 3.15
CA ILE A 170 2.47 23.68 2.26
C ILE A 170 2.14 23.34 0.80
N HIS A 171 2.51 22.13 0.35
CA HIS A 171 2.25 21.68 -1.02
C HIS A 171 0.74 21.51 -1.29
N HIS A 172 0.01 20.88 -0.38
CA HIS A 172 -1.43 20.69 -0.50
C HIS A 172 -2.18 22.03 -0.54
N ASN A 173 -1.82 22.99 0.32
CA ASN A 173 -2.42 24.33 0.31
C ASN A 173 -2.10 25.10 -0.98
N LYS A 174 -0.87 25.02 -1.50
CA LYS A 174 -0.51 25.61 -2.81
C LYS A 174 -1.37 25.01 -3.93
N GLN A 175 -1.54 23.69 -3.96
CA GLN A 175 -2.37 23.01 -4.96
C GLN A 175 -3.85 23.43 -4.87
N LEU A 176 -4.42 23.51 -3.67
CA LEU A 176 -5.79 23.98 -3.47
C LEU A 176 -5.98 25.44 -3.95
N ASN A 177 -5.01 26.31 -3.66
CA ASN A 177 -5.03 27.70 -4.11
C ASN A 177 -4.97 27.79 -5.64
N LEU A 178 -4.11 27.00 -6.29
CA LEU A 178 -4.04 26.94 -7.76
C LEU A 178 -5.33 26.42 -8.39
N ARG A 179 -5.96 25.39 -7.81
CA ARG A 179 -7.26 24.86 -8.26
C ARG A 179 -8.36 25.91 -8.14
N ARG A 180 -8.39 26.69 -7.05
CA ARG A 180 -9.28 27.85 -6.89
C ARG A 180 -9.03 28.91 -7.96
N CYS A 181 -7.78 29.31 -8.21
CA CYS A 181 -7.45 30.29 -9.25
C CYS A 181 -7.86 29.83 -10.66
N ARG A 182 -7.73 28.54 -10.98
CA ARG A 182 -8.20 27.98 -12.27
C ARG A 182 -9.72 28.01 -12.39
N SER A 183 -10.44 27.73 -11.30
CA SER A 183 -11.91 27.76 -11.29
C SER A 183 -12.50 29.18 -11.41
N TYR A 184 -11.70 30.21 -11.07
CA TYR A 184 -12.08 31.63 -11.16
C TYR A 184 -11.59 32.34 -12.43
N ARG A 185 -10.98 31.64 -13.41
CA ARG A 185 -10.69 32.29 -14.71
C ARG A 185 -12.01 32.62 -15.42
N PRO A 186 -12.32 33.90 -15.69
CA PRO A 186 -13.47 34.24 -16.51
C PRO A 186 -13.31 33.58 -17.89
N ARG A 187 -14.37 32.92 -18.37
CA ARG A 187 -14.42 32.42 -19.75
C ARG A 187 -14.14 33.59 -20.69
N PRO A 188 -13.24 33.46 -21.68
CA PRO A 188 -13.11 34.50 -22.70
C PRO A 188 -14.48 34.67 -23.36
N ALA A 189 -15.04 35.88 -23.28
CA ALA A 189 -16.26 36.22 -23.98
C ALA A 189 -16.02 35.96 -25.48
N CYS A 190 -16.82 35.07 -26.08
CA CYS A 190 -16.89 34.95 -27.52
C CYS A 190 -17.30 36.31 -28.09
N SER A 191 -16.35 37.07 -28.63
CA SER A 191 -16.66 38.20 -29.49
C SER A 191 -17.35 37.67 -30.75
N HIS A 192 -18.68 37.73 -30.76
CA HIS A 192 -19.46 37.77 -31.99
C HIS A 192 -18.93 38.94 -32.82
N ARG A 193 -18.21 38.62 -33.90
CA ARG A 193 -17.88 39.56 -34.96
C ARG A 193 -19.00 39.42 -35.99
N LEU A 194 -19.75 40.52 -36.15
CA LEU A 194 -20.73 40.77 -37.22
C LEU A 194 -20.08 40.59 -38.59
#